data_AF-A0A968PCQ3-F1
#
_entry.id   AF-A0A968PCQ3-F1
#
_cell.length_a   1.000
_cell.length_b   1.000
_cell.length_c   1.000
_cell.angle_alpha   90.00
_cell.angle_beta   90.00
_cell.angle_gamma   90.00
#
_symmetry.space_group_name_H-M   'P 1'
#
loop_
_entity.id
_entity.type
_entity.pdbx_description
1 polymer ?
#
loop_
_entity_poly.entity_id
_entity_poly.type
_entity_poly.pdbx_seq_one_letter_code
_entity_poly.pdbx_strand_id
1 'polypeptide(L)' 'MQPAAPEPPASTQGEPVDPSELYSEDGVDLSLIRWMLSLTPGERLQFAQDFIDTFWSAPENREA' A
#
# COMPACT_ATOMS: atom_id res chain seq x y z
N MET A 1 -2.95 -35.72 -36.44
CA MET A 1 -2.08 -34.85 -35.63
C MET A 1 -2.66 -33.44 -35.67
N GLN A 2 -3.29 -32.98 -34.59
CA GLN A 2 -3.63 -31.56 -34.39
C GLN A 2 -2.57 -30.99 -33.44
N PRO A 3 -1.97 -29.82 -33.72
CA PRO A 3 -1.07 -29.19 -32.75
C PRO A 3 -1.89 -28.70 -31.56
N ALA A 4 -1.43 -29.00 -30.35
CA ALA A 4 -1.99 -28.43 -29.13
C ALA A 4 -1.85 -26.90 -29.19
N ALA A 5 -2.95 -26.16 -29.02
CA ALA A 5 -2.91 -24.72 -28.86
C ALA A 5 -2.06 -24.37 -27.61
N PRO A 6 -1.29 -23.26 -27.62
CA PRO A 6 -0.65 -22.81 -26.40
C PRO A 6 -1.74 -22.46 -25.39
N GLU A 7 -1.70 -23.11 -24.23
CA GLU A 7 -2.55 -22.75 -23.10
C GLU A 7 -2.37 -21.24 -22.82
N PRO A 8 -3.45 -20.48 -22.57
CA PRO A 8 -3.28 -19.09 -22.15
C PRO A 8 -2.39 -19.09 -20.89
N PRO A 9 -1.40 -18.17 -20.75
CA PRO A 9 -0.67 -18.08 -19.50
C PRO A 9 -1.71 -17.90 -18.41
N ALA A 10 -1.70 -18.82 -17.44
CA ALA A 10 -2.57 -18.76 -16.29
C ALA A 10 -2.60 -17.31 -15.82
N SER A 11 -3.75 -16.67 -15.98
CA SER A 11 -3.97 -15.35 -15.40
C SER A 11 -3.78 -15.58 -13.91
N THR A 12 -2.64 -15.15 -13.35
CA THR A 12 -2.35 -15.17 -11.91
C THR A 12 -3.32 -14.20 -11.25
N GLN A 13 -4.56 -14.64 -11.16
CA GLN A 13 -5.67 -13.95 -10.56
C GLN A 13 -5.62 -14.30 -9.07
N GLY A 14 -4.91 -13.47 -8.30
CA GLY A 14 -5.04 -13.36 -6.85
C GLY A 14 -4.78 -14.63 -6.05
N GLU A 15 -3.55 -15.12 -6.05
CA GLU A 15 -3.10 -15.92 -4.91
C GLU A 15 -3.19 -15.03 -3.64
N PRO A 16 -3.75 -15.53 -2.53
CA PRO A 16 -3.80 -14.76 -1.30
C PRO A 16 -2.36 -14.48 -0.85
N VAL A 17 -1.95 -13.21 -0.91
CA VAL A 17 -0.66 -12.79 -0.37
C VAL A 17 -0.66 -13.11 1.12
N ASP A 18 0.29 -13.92 1.55
CA ASP A 18 0.45 -14.24 2.96
C ASP A 18 0.62 -12.93 3.74
N PRO A 19 -0.20 -12.66 4.77
CA PRO A 19 -0.15 -11.39 5.49
C PRO A 19 1.20 -11.19 6.20
N SER A 20 1.95 -12.26 6.48
CA SER A 20 3.33 -12.20 6.97
C SER A 20 4.32 -11.61 5.98
N GLU A 21 4.01 -11.60 4.68
CA GLU A 21 4.82 -10.93 3.65
C GLU A 21 4.54 -9.43 3.55
N LEU A 22 3.43 -8.97 4.15
CA LEU A 22 3.05 -7.55 4.17
C LEU A 22 3.71 -6.79 5.31
N TYR A 23 4.25 -7.49 6.31
CA TYR A 23 4.92 -6.91 7.46
C TYR A 23 6.35 -7.42 7.57
N SER A 24 7.28 -6.52 7.93
CA SER A 24 8.63 -6.93 8.32
C SER A 24 8.62 -7.70 9.64
N GLU A 25 9.72 -8.35 10.01
CA GLU A 25 9.90 -9.02 11.30
C GLU A 25 9.71 -8.06 12.49
N ASP A 26 9.98 -6.77 12.30
CA ASP A 26 9.73 -5.70 13.27
C ASP A 26 8.27 -5.19 13.29
N GLY A 27 7.37 -5.77 12.49
CA GLY A 27 5.96 -5.38 12.38
C GLY A 27 5.71 -4.15 11.49
N VAL A 28 6.69 -3.73 10.70
CA VAL A 28 6.57 -2.59 9.79
C VAL A 28 5.77 -2.97 8.54
N ASP A 29 4.72 -2.21 8.21
CA ASP A 29 3.91 -2.43 7.01
C ASP A 29 4.69 -2.10 5.72
N LEU A 30 5.08 -3.15 5.01
CA LEU A 30 5.84 -3.08 3.76
C LEU A 30 4.96 -2.63 2.58
N SER A 31 3.64 -2.84 2.64
CA SER A 31 2.71 -2.37 1.62
C SER A 31 2.63 -0.85 1.61
N LEU A 32 2.55 -0.25 2.81
CA LEU A 32 2.56 1.20 2.97
C LEU A 32 3.90 1.79 2.50
N ILE A 33 5.03 1.18 2.84
CA ILE A 33 6.34 1.63 2.36
C ILE A 33 6.42 1.54 0.83
N ARG A 34 6.05 0.40 0.25
CA ARG A 34 6.08 0.20 -1.20
C ARG A 34 5.19 1.22 -1.92
N TRP A 35 4.05 1.55 -1.34
CA TRP A 35 3.17 2.59 -1.86
C TRP A 35 3.79 3.99 -1.72
N MET A 36 4.33 4.38 -0.56
CA MET A 36 5.00 5.67 -0.40
C MET A 36 6.20 5.86 -1.35
N LEU A 37 6.88 4.77 -1.70
CA LEU A 37 7.99 4.77 -2.66
C LEU A 37 7.55 4.86 -4.12
N SER A 38 6.29 4.54 -4.45
CA SER A 38 5.76 4.72 -5.81
C SER A 38 5.33 6.16 -6.10
N LEU A 39 5.12 6.98 -5.06
CA LEU A 39 4.82 8.40 -5.16
C LEU A 39 6.05 9.23 -5.57
N THR A 40 5.82 10.36 -6.25
CA THR A 40 6.86 11.37 -6.44
C THR A 40 7.27 11.98 -5.09
N PRO A 41 8.47 12.61 -5.01
CA PRO A 41 8.91 13.24 -3.76
C PRO A 41 7.92 14.29 -3.22
N GLY A 42 7.26 15.05 -4.10
CA GLY A 42 6.28 16.06 -3.70
C GLY A 42 5.00 15.46 -3.12
N GLU A 43 4.46 14.42 -3.77
CA GLU A 43 3.26 13.72 -3.30
C GLU A 43 3.49 13.02 -1.96
N ARG A 44 4.68 12.43 -1.77
CA ARG A 44 5.07 11.82 -0.50
C ARG A 44 5.07 12.84 0.65
N LEU A 45 5.61 14.03 0.39
CA LEU A 45 5.66 15.10 1.38
C LEU A 45 4.26 15.62 1.72
N GLN A 46 3.41 15.82 0.71
CA GLN A 46 2.03 16.26 0.93
C GLN A 46 1.26 15.24 1.77
N PHE A 47 1.31 13.95 1.42
CA PHE A 47 0.63 12.91 2.18
C PHE A 47 1.11 12.82 3.63
N ALA A 48 2.42 12.93 3.87
CA ALA A 48 2.97 12.92 5.22
C ALA A 48 2.50 14.14 6.04
N GLN A 49 2.43 15.32 5.42
CA GLN A 49 1.92 16.52 6.06
C GLN A 49 0.43 16.40 6.40
N ASP A 50 -0.39 15.93 5.45
CA ASP A 50 -1.83 15.73 5.65
C ASP A 50 -2.11 14.73 6.79
N PHE A 51 -1.29 13.68 6.90
CA PHE A 51 -1.37 12.72 7.99
C PHE A 51 -1.09 13.40 9.33
N ILE A 52 0.01 14.16 9.45
CA ILE A 52 0.35 14.91 10.66
C ILE A 52 -0.79 15.86 11.02
N ASP A 53 -1.28 16.64 10.07
CA ASP A 53 -2.35 17.60 10.31
C ASP A 53 -3.64 16.90 10.78
N THR A 54 -3.97 15.75 10.22
CA THR A 54 -5.16 14.96 10.62
C THR A 54 -5.06 14.46 12.07
N PHE A 55 -3.87 14.01 12.51
CA PHE A 55 -3.70 13.44 13.85
C PHE A 55 -3.44 14.49 14.94
N TRP A 56 -2.71 15.56 14.59
CA TRP A 56 -2.33 16.60 15.55
C TRP A 56 -3.33 17.76 15.60
N SER A 57 -4.23 17.90 14.62
CA SER A 57 -5.39 18.79 14.69
C SER A 57 -6.53 18.22 15.53
N ALA A 58 -6.20 17.67 16.72
CA ALA A 58 -7.19 17.34 17.74
C ALA A 58 -8.05 18.59 18.07
N PRO A 59 -9.33 18.42 18.48
CA PRO A 59 -10.27 19.52 18.62
C PRO A 59 -9.97 20.38 19.85
N GLU A 60 -8.96 21.23 19.77
CA GLU A 60 -8.69 22.28 20.78
C GLU A 60 -9.72 23.44 20.70
N ASN A 61 -10.71 23.36 19.79
CA ASN A 61 -11.75 24.39 19.60
C ASN A 61 -13.17 23.84 19.75
N ARG A 62 -13.49 23.18 20.88
CA ARG A 62 -14.89 22.84 21.22
C ARG A 62 -15.28 23.29 22.64
N GLU A 63 -14.86 24.49 23.02
CA GLU A 63 -15.50 25.23 24.10
C GLU A 63 -16.52 26.20 23.51
N ALA A 64 -17.80 25.88 23.66
CA ALA A 64 -18.93 26.81 23.63
C ALA A 64 -20.11 26.21 24.40
#